data_AF-A0AAD9K0K1-F1
#
_entry.id   AF-A0AAD9K0K1-F1
#
_cell.length_a   1.000
_cell.length_b   1.000
_cell.length_c   1.000
_cell.angle_alpha   90.00
_cell.angle_beta   90.00
_cell.angle_gamma   90.00
#
_symmetry.space_group_name_H-M   'P 1'
#
loop_
_entity.id
_entity.type
_entity.pdbx_description
1 polymer ?
#
loop_
_entity_poly.entity_id
_entity_poly.type
_entity_poly.pdbx_seq_one_letter_code
_entity_poly.pdbx_strand_id
1 'polypeptide(L)'
;EADNNVAGIRDQRVWSIQECANNLHNALDSLKGQLLKQGDGGVLVWDKVYLNRQPNPRKKLLLPCTLDKPNPKCYVCSEKPQVTVRLNTEMVTVKSLEDNVCI
;
A
#
# COMPACT_ATOMS: atom_id res chain seq x y z
N GLU A 1 36.64 -10.09 17.32
CA GLU A 1 36.02 -9.91 18.65
C GLU A 1 35.22 -8.62 18.65
N ALA A 2 34.17 -8.60 19.46
CA ALA A 2 33.07 -7.66 19.39
C ALA A 2 33.44 -6.25 19.82
N ASP A 3 33.08 -5.25 19.03
CA ASP A 3 32.39 -4.08 19.56
C ASP A 3 31.55 -3.40 18.46
N ASN A 4 30.27 -3.71 18.42
CA ASN A 4 29.27 -2.88 17.73
C ASN A 4 28.25 -2.46 18.79
N ASN A 5 28.74 -1.82 19.85
CA ASN A 5 27.96 -0.94 20.70
C ASN A 5 27.50 0.28 19.87
N VAL A 6 26.55 0.05 18.95
CA VAL A 6 25.80 1.14 18.35
C VAL A 6 24.75 1.50 19.38
N ALA A 7 25.01 2.58 20.11
CA ALA A 7 24.04 3.33 20.90
C ALA A 7 22.92 3.83 19.97
N GLY A 8 22.06 2.91 19.54
CA GLY A 8 20.99 3.13 18.57
C GLY A 8 19.77 2.31 18.94
N ILE A 9 18.63 2.69 18.38
CA ILE A 9 17.36 2.00 18.59
C ILE A 9 17.52 0.54 18.12
N ARG A 10 17.04 -0.44 18.90
CA ARG A 10 17.19 -1.88 18.60
C ARG A 10 16.77 -2.25 17.17
N ASP A 11 15.77 -1.55 16.64
CA ASP A 11 15.21 -1.76 15.31
C ASP A 11 16.10 -1.22 14.16
N GLN A 12 17.15 -0.46 14.48
CA GLN A 12 18.14 0.05 13.51
C GLN A 12 19.36 -0.87 13.39
N ARG A 13 19.40 -1.99 14.11
CA ARG A 13 20.47 -2.97 14.01
C ARG A 13 20.42 -3.68 12.65
N VAL A 14 21.54 -3.72 11.94
CA VAL A 14 21.68 -4.51 10.70
C VAL A 14 21.76 -6.00 11.03
N TRP A 15 20.98 -6.82 10.34
CA TRP A 15 20.89 -8.26 10.56
C TRP A 15 21.76 -9.05 9.56
N SER A 16 22.22 -10.22 9.97
CA SER A 16 22.83 -11.20 9.07
C SER A 16 21.78 -11.88 8.19
N ILE A 17 22.22 -12.51 7.09
CA ILE A 17 21.31 -13.19 6.16
C ILE A 17 20.49 -14.30 6.83
N GLN A 18 21.09 -15.00 7.81
CA GLN A 18 20.43 -16.07 8.56
C GLN A 18 19.39 -15.52 9.55
N GLU A 19 19.72 -14.43 10.26
CA GLU A 19 18.77 -13.75 11.15
C GLU A 19 17.56 -13.21 10.35
N CYS A 20 17.80 -12.63 9.17
CA CYS A 20 16.73 -12.19 8.26
C CYS A 20 15.84 -13.36 7.82
N ALA A 21 16.42 -14.48 7.42
CA ALA A 21 15.66 -15.66 6.99
C ALA A 21 14.76 -16.20 8.12
N ASN A 22 15.31 -16.30 9.33
CA ASN A 22 14.56 -16.75 10.51
C ASN A 22 13.43 -15.79 10.87
N ASN A 23 13.68 -14.48 10.83
CA ASN A 23 12.65 -13.49 11.13
C ASN A 23 11.51 -13.54 10.10
N LEU A 24 11.84 -13.64 8.81
CA LEU A 24 10.86 -13.79 7.75
C LEU A 24 10.02 -15.06 7.93
N HIS A 25 10.66 -16.19 8.25
CA HIS A 25 9.95 -17.46 8.50
C HIS A 25 8.94 -17.32 9.64
N ASN A 26 9.37 -16.76 10.78
CA ASN A 26 8.50 -16.54 11.93
C ASN A 26 7.35 -15.57 11.61
N ALA A 27 7.61 -14.53 10.82
CA ALA A 27 6.58 -13.58 10.39
C ALA A 27 5.53 -14.27 9.51
N LEU A 28 5.95 -15.12 8.57
CA LEU A 28 5.06 -15.89 7.70
C LEU A 28 4.19 -16.86 8.50
N ASP A 29 4.76 -17.58 9.47
CA ASP A 29 4.00 -18.49 10.32
C ASP A 29 2.93 -17.77 11.14
N SER A 30 3.28 -16.60 11.70
CA SER A 30 2.34 -15.76 12.45
C SER A 30 1.19 -15.26 11.56
N LEU A 31 1.51 -14.74 10.36
CA LEU A 31 0.52 -14.27 9.40
C LEU A 31 -0.38 -15.39 8.91
N LYS A 32 0.17 -16.57 8.63
CA LYS A 32 -0.59 -17.76 8.26
C LYS A 32 -1.54 -18.20 9.38
N GLY A 33 -1.07 -18.17 10.63
CA GLY A 33 -1.89 -18.44 11.80
C GLY A 33 -3.04 -17.43 11.95
N GLN A 34 -2.82 -16.16 11.63
CA GLN A 34 -3.88 -15.13 11.64
C GLN A 34 -4.89 -15.35 10.51
N LEU A 35 -4.43 -15.70 9.31
CA LEU A 35 -5.30 -15.97 8.16
C LEU A 35 -6.24 -17.16 8.45
N LEU A 36 -5.71 -18.25 9.01
CA LEU A 36 -6.50 -19.43 9.37
C LEU A 36 -7.59 -19.13 10.40
N LYS A 37 -7.35 -18.17 11.30
CA LYS A 37 -8.35 -17.75 12.31
C LYS A 37 -9.52 -16.95 11.71
N GLN A 38 -9.35 -16.32 10.54
CA GLN A 38 -10.40 -15.50 9.92
C GLN A 38 -11.40 -16.31 9.07
N GLY A 39 -11.13 -17.59 8.78
CA GLY A 39 -12.05 -18.48 8.05
C GLY A 39 -12.04 -18.29 6.53
N ASP A 40 -13.03 -18.89 5.84
CA ASP A 40 -13.11 -18.92 4.38
C ASP A 40 -13.50 -17.53 3.84
N GLY A 41 -12.54 -16.84 3.21
CA GLY A 41 -12.64 -15.43 2.82
C GLY A 41 -11.93 -14.44 3.77
N GLY A 42 -11.18 -14.93 4.75
CA GLY A 42 -10.30 -14.11 5.58
C GLY A 42 -9.25 -13.39 4.74
N VAL A 43 -9.17 -12.07 4.88
CA VAL A 43 -8.16 -11.24 4.22
C VAL A 43 -7.32 -10.57 5.30
N LEU A 44 -6.00 -10.65 5.16
CA LEU A 44 -5.08 -9.87 5.97
C LEU A 44 -5.21 -8.40 5.55
N VAL A 45 -5.88 -7.62 6.39
CA VAL A 45 -6.12 -6.19 6.13
C VAL A 45 -4.92 -5.40 6.64
N TRP A 46 -4.39 -4.56 5.76
CA TRP A 46 -3.38 -3.57 6.08
C TRP A 46 -4.13 -2.24 6.16
N ASP A 47 -4.24 -1.67 7.36
CA ASP A 47 -5.02 -0.46 7.57
C ASP A 47 -4.43 0.72 6.78
N LYS A 48 -5.29 1.47 6.08
CA LYS A 48 -4.89 2.76 5.52
C LYS A 48 -4.89 3.77 6.68
N VAL A 49 -3.73 3.97 7.29
CA VAL A 49 -3.58 4.91 8.40
C VAL A 49 -3.13 6.27 7.89
N TYR A 50 -3.93 7.30 8.12
CA TYR A 50 -3.54 8.67 7.86
C TYR A 50 -2.78 9.22 9.06
N LEU A 51 -1.57 9.74 8.82
CA LEU A 51 -0.79 10.47 9.81
C LEU A 51 -1.05 11.97 9.66
N ASN A 52 -1.64 12.58 10.69
CA ASN A 52 -1.76 14.03 10.75
C ASN A 52 -0.48 14.65 11.31
N ARG A 53 -0.13 15.87 10.86
CA ARG A 53 1.01 16.63 11.41
C ARG A 53 0.76 17.11 12.84
N GLN A 54 -0.49 17.42 13.17
CA GLN A 54 -0.96 17.77 14.51
C GLN A 54 -2.21 16.93 14.83
N PRO A 55 -2.51 16.65 16.11
CA PRO A 55 -3.70 15.90 16.47
C PRO A 55 -4.96 16.57 15.89
N ASN A 56 -5.84 15.78 15.31
CA ASN A 56 -7.13 16.29 14.87
C ASN A 56 -7.94 16.85 16.07
N PRO A 57 -9.08 17.55 15.86
CA PRO A 57 -9.91 18.03 16.98
C PRO A 57 -10.36 16.95 17.97
N ARG A 58 -10.32 15.67 17.55
CA ARG A 58 -10.58 14.49 18.38
C ARG A 58 -9.33 13.94 19.08
N LYS A 59 -8.22 14.69 19.08
CA LYS A 59 -6.92 14.37 19.67
C LYS A 59 -6.26 13.09 19.11
N LYS A 60 -6.60 12.70 17.88
CA LYS A 60 -5.99 11.56 17.18
C LYS A 60 -4.95 12.04 16.17
N LEU A 61 -3.72 11.54 16.30
CA LEU A 61 -2.62 11.79 15.36
C LEU A 61 -2.63 10.77 14.21
N LEU A 62 -2.79 9.50 14.57
CA LEU A 62 -3.00 8.39 13.64
C LEU A 62 -4.50 8.16 13.50
N LEU A 63 -5.00 8.29 12.27
CA LEU A 63 -6.39 8.01 11.95
C LEU A 63 -6.44 6.72 11.11
N PRO A 64 -6.77 5.56 11.73
CA PRO A 64 -7.04 4.36 10.99
C PRO A 64 -8.34 4.55 10.18
N CYS A 65 -8.25 4.36 8.87
CA CYS A 65 -9.40 4.38 7.97
C CYS A 65 -9.66 2.99 7.44
N THR A 66 -10.93 2.60 7.41
CA THR A 66 -11.37 1.39 6.73
C THR A 66 -11.13 1.53 5.24
N LEU A 67 -10.74 0.44 4.59
CA LEU A 67 -10.58 0.43 3.15
C LEU A 67 -11.93 0.61 2.46
N ASP A 68 -12.01 1.62 1.58
CA ASP A 68 -13.17 1.82 0.72
C ASP A 68 -13.24 0.72 -0.35
N LYS A 69 -14.46 0.34 -0.71
CA LYS A 69 -14.69 -0.61 -1.81
C LYS A 69 -14.24 -0.02 -3.16
N PRO A 70 -13.94 -0.86 -4.17
CA PRO A 70 -13.60 -0.39 -5.51
C PRO A 70 -14.62 0.60 -6.05
N ASN A 71 -14.15 1.72 -6.61
CA ASN A 71 -15.02 2.75 -7.16
C ASN A 71 -15.66 2.25 -8.46
N PRO A 72 -17.00 2.18 -8.58
CA PRO A 72 -17.67 1.73 -9.80
C PRO A 72 -17.45 2.65 -10.99
N LYS A 73 -17.03 3.91 -10.76
CA LYS A 73 -16.66 4.87 -11.83
C LYS A 73 -15.17 4.86 -12.16
N CYS A 74 -14.40 3.92 -11.62
CA CYS A 74 -12.97 3.82 -11.91
C CYS A 74 -12.76 3.47 -13.39
N TYR A 75 -11.96 4.26 -14.10
CA TYR A 75 -11.62 3.99 -15.50
C TYR A 75 -10.66 2.79 -15.67
N VAL A 76 -10.18 2.20 -14.58
CA VAL A 76 -9.26 1.05 -14.59
C VAL A 76 -9.94 -0.22 -14.09
N CYS A 77 -10.49 -0.22 -12.87
CA CYS A 77 -10.96 -1.43 -12.20
C CYS A 77 -12.49 -1.64 -12.21
N SER A 78 -13.25 -0.80 -12.92
CA SER A 78 -14.69 -1.03 -13.10
C SER A 78 -14.94 -2.11 -14.16
N GLU A 79 -16.10 -2.76 -14.10
CA GLU A 79 -16.50 -3.79 -15.08
C GLU A 79 -16.69 -3.22 -16.49
N LYS A 80 -17.07 -1.93 -16.59
CA LYS A 80 -17.28 -1.22 -17.86
C LYS A 80 -16.58 0.14 -17.83
N PRO A 81 -15.25 0.18 -18.00
CA PRO A 81 -14.51 1.43 -17.97
C PRO A 81 -14.83 2.26 -19.22
N GLN A 82 -15.36 3.47 -19.01
CA GLN A 82 -15.64 4.43 -20.07
C GLN A 82 -15.11 5.81 -19.65
N VAL A 83 -14.43 6.49 -20.58
CA VAL A 83 -13.89 7.84 -20.38
C VAL A 83 -14.29 8.72 -21.56
N THR A 84 -14.56 9.99 -21.29
CA THR A 84 -14.87 10.99 -22.33
C THR A 84 -13.73 11.99 -22.38
N VAL A 85 -13.03 12.06 -23.51
CA VAL A 85 -11.94 13.02 -23.73
C VAL A 85 -12.43 14.12 -24.66
N ARG A 86 -12.24 15.38 -24.26
CA ARG A 86 -12.50 16.54 -25.10
C ARG A 86 -11.17 17.03 -25.67
N LEU A 87 -10.98 16.88 -26.98
CA LEU A 87 -9.80 17.33 -27.70
C LEU A 87 -10.18 18.13 -28.95
N ASN A 88 -9.26 18.98 -29.42
CA ASN A 88 -9.43 19.71 -30.68
C ASN A 88 -8.93 18.82 -31.84
N THR A 89 -9.86 18.37 -32.69
CA THR A 89 -9.58 17.47 -33.82
C THR A 89 -8.75 18.10 -34.93
N GLU A 90 -8.58 19.43 -34.95
CA GLU A 90 -7.79 20.13 -35.97
C GLU A 90 -6.30 20.22 -35.62
N MET A 91 -5.96 20.22 -34.33
CA MET A 91 -4.56 20.37 -33.89
C MET A 91 -3.93 19.06 -33.40
N VAL A 92 -4.75 18.08 -33.01
CA VAL A 92 -4.24 16.83 -32.43
C VAL A 92 -3.96 15.83 -33.54
N THR A 93 -2.70 15.40 -33.63
CA THR A 93 -2.29 14.29 -34.50
C THR A 93 -2.54 12.95 -33.82
N VAL A 94 -2.75 11.90 -34.62
CA VAL A 94 -2.92 10.52 -34.12
C VAL A 94 -1.77 10.10 -33.22
N LYS A 95 -0.54 10.50 -33.56
CA LYS A 95 0.65 10.24 -32.75
C LYS A 95 0.61 10.94 -31.38
N SER A 96 0.12 12.18 -31.33
CA SER A 96 -0.02 12.91 -30.06
C SER A 96 -1.09 12.29 -29.13
N LEU A 97 -2.14 11.71 -29.72
CA LEU A 97 -3.15 10.97 -28.98
C LEU A 97 -2.58 9.67 -28.39
N GLU A 98 -1.79 8.93 -29.17
CA GLU A 98 -1.13 7.70 -28.72
C GLU A 98 -0.11 7.98 -27.60
N ASP A 99 0.76 8.97 -27.78
CA ASP A 99 1.87 9.23 -26.85
C ASP A 99 1.43 9.87 -25.52
N ASN A 100 0.33 10.65 -25.51
CA ASN A 100 -0.03 11.49 -24.35
C ASN A 100 -1.41 11.21 -23.75
N VAL A 101 -2.30 10.51 -24.47
CA VAL A 101 -3.70 10.31 -24.04
C VAL A 101 -4.02 8.84 -23.82
N CYS A 102 -3.45 7.93 -24.59
CA CYS A 102 -3.51 6.50 -24.30
C CYS A 102 -2.51 6.17 -23.17
N ILE A 103 -3.02 5.60 -22.08
CA ILE A 103 -2.24 5.09 -20.94
C ILE A 103 -2.28 3.57 -20.99
#